data_AF-A0AAV2NP00-F1
#
_entry.id   AF-A0AAV2NP00-F1
#
_cell.length_a   1.000
_cell.length_b   1.000
_cell.length_c   1.000
_cell.angle_alpha   90.00
_cell.angle_beta   90.00
_cell.angle_gamma   90.00
#
_symmetry.space_group_name_H-M   'P 1'
#
loop_
_entity.id
_entity.type
_entity.pdbx_description
1 polymer ?
#
loop_
_entity_poly.entity_id
_entity_poly.type
_entity_poly.pdbx_seq_one_letter_code
_entity_poly.pdbx_strand_id
1 'polypeptide(L)'
;MLPVPKVPDDFVTPGPKSKQKPETDLIGIDNNTGRLVLLASVSDFEETFNISQRLLRKHTSLTVHSRSIDAHLYVINTWVLDFLVFNKNFTTLKDELLPYIVSKQLSRPKQSVDDRNTSMVQVDVKEDIFRFAAEKPLDELIRKMSAFNDHSTDLEEVYYGDIIRCYGHMSNEQFVLRANTVQMYYFANAKILEWWSADGKNTGQLPLLPSISSTANIRRML
;
A
#
# COMPACT_ATOMS: atom_id res chain seq x y z
N MET A 1 0.49 15.07 14.71
CA MET A 1 0.88 13.64 14.79
C MET A 1 0.19 13.06 16.01
N LEU A 2 -0.80 12.19 15.82
CA LEU A 2 -1.38 11.44 16.93
C LEU A 2 -0.48 10.23 17.23
N PRO A 3 -0.25 9.90 18.50
CA PRO A 3 0.58 8.75 18.87
C PRO A 3 -0.12 7.48 18.39
N VAL A 4 0.62 6.62 17.68
CA VAL A 4 0.21 5.23 17.45
C VAL A 4 -0.17 4.64 18.81
N PRO A 5 -1.34 4.00 18.95
CA PRO A 5 -1.69 3.29 20.17
C PRO A 5 -0.63 2.21 20.40
N LYS A 6 0.35 2.50 21.26
CA LYS A 6 1.23 1.46 21.77
C LYS A 6 0.35 0.55 22.59
N VAL A 7 0.27 -0.72 22.20
CA VAL A 7 -0.27 -1.75 23.08
C VAL A 7 0.58 -1.68 24.35
N PRO A 8 0.01 -1.38 25.53
CA PRO A 8 0.77 -1.32 26.76
C PRO A 8 1.50 -2.65 26.97
N ASP A 9 2.75 -2.63 27.42
CA ASP A 9 3.50 -3.86 27.74
C ASP A 9 2.77 -4.73 28.80
N ASP A 10 1.87 -4.10 29.56
CA ASP A 10 0.99 -4.74 30.56
C ASP A 10 -0.27 -5.39 29.97
N PHE A 11 -0.44 -5.39 28.64
CA PHE A 11 -1.60 -6.01 27.99
C PHE A 11 -1.41 -7.53 27.92
N VAL A 12 -1.60 -8.17 29.09
CA VAL A 12 -1.51 -9.62 29.24
C VAL A 12 -2.67 -10.27 28.50
N THR A 13 -2.33 -11.10 27.52
CA THR A 13 -3.29 -11.95 26.82
C THR A 13 -3.25 -13.35 27.43
N PRO A 14 -4.39 -14.03 27.57
CA PRO A 14 -4.40 -15.42 27.99
C PRO A 14 -3.68 -16.29 26.95
N GLY A 15 -2.52 -16.85 27.29
CA GLY A 15 -1.73 -17.69 26.39
C GLY A 15 -0.23 -17.68 26.70
N PRO A 16 0.58 -18.52 26.01
CA PRO A 16 2.02 -18.56 26.20
C PRO A 16 2.64 -17.18 25.95
N LYS A 17 3.46 -16.71 26.90
CA LYS A 17 4.19 -15.44 26.83
C LYS A 17 5.24 -15.47 25.71
N SER A 18 4.84 -15.32 24.45
CA SER A 18 5.80 -14.95 23.40
C SER A 18 6.00 -13.44 23.45
N LYS A 19 7.26 -13.00 23.54
CA LYS A 19 7.62 -11.61 23.28
C LYS A 19 7.37 -11.36 21.80
N GLN A 20 6.18 -10.90 21.44
CA GLN A 20 5.90 -10.49 20.07
C GLN A 20 6.60 -9.16 19.83
N LYS A 21 7.68 -9.20 19.05
CA LYS A 21 8.33 -7.98 18.57
C LYS A 21 7.37 -7.36 17.55
N PRO A 22 6.89 -6.12 17.73
CA PRO A 22 6.02 -5.49 16.76
C PRO A 22 6.79 -5.36 15.45
N GLU A 23 6.28 -6.00 14.40
CA GLU A 23 6.81 -5.85 13.05
C GLU A 23 6.61 -4.39 12.65
N THR A 24 7.71 -3.73 12.33
CA THR A 24 7.73 -2.30 12.01
C THR A 24 8.11 -2.17 10.55
N ASP A 25 7.25 -1.55 9.75
CA ASP A 25 7.52 -1.32 8.33
C ASP A 25 8.09 0.08 8.11
N LEU A 26 9.04 0.19 7.17
CA LEU A 26 9.51 1.43 6.58
C LEU A 26 8.75 1.69 5.29
N ILE A 27 8.03 2.82 5.26
CA ILE A 27 7.20 3.25 4.12
C ILE A 27 7.74 4.57 3.61
N GLY A 28 8.23 4.60 2.37
CA GLY A 28 8.69 5.83 1.71
C GLY A 28 7.68 6.32 0.69
N ILE A 29 7.20 7.56 0.88
CA ILE A 29 6.26 8.24 -0.01
C ILE A 29 6.92 9.48 -0.61
N ASP A 30 6.79 9.63 -1.93
CA ASP A 30 7.17 10.86 -2.62
C ASP A 30 6.14 11.95 -2.32
N ASN A 31 6.60 13.09 -1.77
CA ASN A 31 5.72 14.17 -1.33
C ASN A 31 5.08 14.90 -2.52
N ASN A 32 5.71 14.87 -3.70
CA ASN A 32 5.19 15.58 -4.86
C ASN A 32 4.09 14.77 -5.55
N THR A 33 4.33 13.46 -5.71
CA THR A 33 3.45 12.58 -6.50
C THR A 33 2.52 11.70 -5.67
N GLY A 34 2.75 11.59 -4.36
CA GLY A 34 2.05 10.65 -3.49
C GLY A 34 2.37 9.17 -3.79
N ARG A 35 3.41 8.90 -4.58
CA ARG A 35 3.80 7.54 -4.95
C ARG A 35 4.49 6.83 -3.80
N LEU A 36 4.15 5.55 -3.65
CA LEU A 36 4.86 4.65 -2.75
C LEU A 36 6.15 4.19 -3.44
N VAL A 37 7.29 4.71 -3.00
CA VAL A 37 8.60 4.45 -3.65
C VAL A 37 9.45 3.45 -2.88
N LEU A 38 9.12 3.21 -1.62
CA LEU A 38 9.85 2.27 -0.76
C LEU A 38 8.86 1.57 0.19
N LEU A 39 9.01 0.26 0.29
CA LEU A 39 8.35 -0.57 1.31
C LEU A 39 9.34 -1.66 1.74
N ALA A 40 9.69 -1.69 3.02
CA ALA A 40 10.59 -2.70 3.56
C ALA A 40 10.35 -2.91 5.06
N SER A 41 10.62 -4.11 5.60
CA SER A 41 10.51 -4.35 7.04
C SER A 41 11.77 -3.87 7.75
N VAL A 42 11.63 -3.21 8.91
CA VAL A 42 12.79 -2.84 9.75
C VAL A 42 13.57 -4.08 10.18
N SER A 43 12.91 -5.25 10.25
CA SER A 43 13.55 -6.51 10.62
C SER A 43 14.53 -7.03 9.58
N ASP A 44 14.45 -6.55 8.33
CA ASP A 44 15.33 -6.97 7.23
C ASP A 44 16.69 -6.24 7.26
N PHE A 45 16.82 -5.22 8.09
CA PHE A 45 18.02 -4.39 8.19
C PHE A 45 18.64 -4.49 9.59
N GLU A 46 19.96 -4.59 9.64
CA GLU A 46 20.71 -4.60 10.90
C GLU A 46 21.01 -3.17 11.38
N GLU A 47 22.01 -2.52 10.75
CA GLU A 47 22.48 -1.19 11.19
C GLU A 47 22.30 -0.11 10.13
N THR A 48 22.36 -0.47 8.84
CA THR A 48 22.33 0.49 7.73
C THR A 48 21.23 0.18 6.74
N PHE A 49 20.59 1.24 6.26
CA PHE A 49 19.53 1.18 5.27
C PHE A 49 20.02 1.80 3.97
N ASN A 50 20.09 0.99 2.91
CA ASN A 50 20.63 1.40 1.61
C ASN A 50 19.50 1.84 0.68
N ILE A 51 19.55 3.09 0.19
CA ILE A 51 18.62 3.61 -0.81
C ILE A 51 19.34 3.69 -2.16
N SER A 52 18.68 3.19 -3.20
CA SER A 52 19.24 3.30 -4.55
C SER A 52 19.36 4.76 -4.98
N GLN A 53 20.51 5.14 -5.54
CA GLN A 53 20.70 6.49 -6.10
C GLN A 53 19.71 6.77 -7.23
N ARG A 54 19.30 5.75 -7.98
CA ARG A 54 18.28 5.85 -9.03
C ARG A 54 16.95 6.34 -8.48
N LEU A 55 16.53 5.85 -7.31
CA LEU A 55 15.30 6.30 -6.64
C LEU A 55 15.43 7.78 -6.25
N LEU A 56 16.53 8.16 -5.60
CA LEU A 56 16.75 9.55 -5.16
C LEU A 56 16.87 10.56 -6.32
N ARG A 57 17.41 10.13 -7.46
CA ARG A 57 17.47 10.98 -8.67
C ARG A 57 16.10 11.20 -9.31
N LYS A 58 15.17 10.25 -9.16
CA LYS A 58 13.83 10.33 -9.73
C LYS A 58 12.84 11.02 -8.79
N HIS A 59 12.92 10.70 -7.50
CA HIS A 59 12.05 11.22 -6.45
C HIS A 59 12.88 12.06 -5.48
N THR A 60 13.02 13.34 -5.79
CA THR A 60 13.86 14.28 -5.02
C THR A 60 13.28 14.63 -3.65
N SER A 61 11.96 14.49 -3.46
CA SER A 61 11.26 14.81 -2.21
C SER A 61 10.63 13.55 -1.60
N LEU A 62 11.40 12.84 -0.76
CA LEU A 62 10.97 11.58 -0.15
C LEU A 62 10.77 11.73 1.37
N THR A 63 9.63 11.28 1.88
CA THR A 63 9.38 11.13 3.32
C THR A 63 9.29 9.65 3.67
N VAL A 64 10.05 9.23 4.69
CA VAL A 64 10.03 7.85 5.19
C VAL A 64 9.34 7.80 6.55
N HIS A 65 8.36 6.90 6.67
CA HIS A 65 7.58 6.67 7.86
C HIS A 65 7.87 5.28 8.41
N SER A 66 8.18 5.19 9.71
CA SER A 66 8.40 3.94 10.43
C SER A 66 7.30 3.60 11.43
N ARG A 67 6.30 4.48 11.60
CA ARG A 67 5.24 4.36 12.61
C ARG A 67 3.87 4.29 11.97
N SER A 68 3.76 3.48 10.93
CA SER A 68 2.52 3.30 10.17
C SER A 68 2.07 1.86 10.30
N ILE A 69 0.76 1.66 10.41
CA ILE A 69 0.13 0.33 10.37
C ILE A 69 -0.56 0.21 9.02
N ASP A 70 -0.31 -0.91 8.34
CA ASP A 70 -0.99 -1.21 7.09
C ASP A 70 -2.49 -1.52 7.34
N ALA A 71 -3.38 -0.84 6.63
CA ALA A 71 -4.82 -0.97 6.77
C ALA A 71 -5.42 -2.18 6.01
N HIS A 72 -4.62 -2.89 5.20
CA HIS A 72 -5.07 -4.02 4.35
C HIS A 72 -6.15 -3.62 3.33
N LEU A 73 -6.19 -2.33 2.97
CA LEU A 73 -7.04 -1.80 1.93
C LEU A 73 -6.22 -1.56 0.67
N TYR A 74 -6.43 -2.40 -0.35
CA TYR A 74 -5.72 -2.29 -1.63
C TYR A 74 -6.72 -2.04 -2.76
N VAL A 75 -6.41 -1.06 -3.60
CA VAL A 75 -7.11 -0.83 -4.86
C VAL A 75 -6.14 -1.22 -5.98
N ILE A 76 -6.49 -2.26 -6.72
CA ILE A 76 -5.60 -2.92 -7.68
C ILE A 76 -6.25 -2.90 -9.06
N ASN A 77 -5.48 -2.60 -10.10
CA ASN A 77 -5.97 -2.65 -11.48
C ASN A 77 -6.15 -4.11 -11.94
N THR A 78 -7.17 -4.36 -12.75
CA THR A 78 -7.54 -5.68 -13.29
C THR A 78 -6.37 -6.43 -13.92
N TRP A 79 -5.51 -5.78 -14.69
CA TRP A 79 -4.36 -6.43 -15.33
C TRP A 79 -3.35 -7.01 -14.32
N VAL A 80 -3.26 -6.44 -13.11
CA VAL A 80 -2.41 -6.97 -12.04
C VAL A 80 -2.98 -8.30 -11.53
N LEU A 81 -4.31 -8.45 -11.53
CA LEU A 81 -4.95 -9.71 -11.18
C LEU A 81 -4.64 -10.78 -12.23
N ASP A 82 -4.67 -10.42 -13.52
CA ASP A 82 -4.29 -11.33 -14.61
C ASP A 82 -2.82 -11.80 -14.45
N PHE A 83 -1.93 -10.89 -14.06
CA PHE A 83 -0.55 -11.22 -13.73
C PHE A 83 -0.44 -12.18 -12.54
N LEU A 84 -1.21 -11.98 -11.47
CA LEU A 84 -1.22 -12.87 -10.31
C LEU A 84 -1.75 -14.27 -10.64
N VAL A 85 -2.75 -14.37 -11.53
CA VAL A 85 -3.27 -15.66 -12.00
C VAL A 85 -2.21 -16.44 -12.76
N PHE A 86 -1.41 -15.75 -13.58
CA PHE A 86 -0.30 -16.34 -14.32
C PHE A 86 0.88 -16.70 -13.41
N ASN A 87 1.26 -15.80 -12.51
CA ASN A 87 2.43 -15.94 -11.65
C ASN A 87 2.02 -16.29 -10.21
N LYS A 88 1.93 -17.59 -9.93
CA LYS A 88 1.53 -18.14 -8.62
C LYS A 88 2.63 -18.11 -7.55
N ASN A 89 3.73 -17.40 -7.78
CA ASN A 89 4.83 -17.31 -6.82
C ASN A 89 4.56 -16.30 -5.70
N PHE A 90 3.49 -15.51 -5.79
CA PHE A 90 3.08 -14.56 -4.76
C PHE A 90 2.05 -15.18 -3.82
N THR A 91 2.39 -15.21 -2.54
CA THR A 91 1.61 -15.70 -1.41
C THR A 91 1.00 -14.56 -0.60
N THR A 92 1.71 -13.44 -0.45
CA THR A 92 1.21 -12.26 0.30
C THR A 92 1.20 -11.00 -0.57
N LEU A 93 0.15 -10.18 -0.39
CA LEU A 93 0.06 -8.89 -1.08
C LEU A 93 1.09 -7.90 -0.50
N LYS A 94 1.20 -7.84 0.82
CA LYS A 94 2.03 -6.87 1.53
C LYS A 94 3.53 -7.11 1.33
N ASP A 95 4.01 -8.33 1.54
CA ASP A 95 5.45 -8.57 1.67
C ASP A 95 6.10 -8.99 0.34
N GLU A 96 5.31 -9.50 -0.61
CA GLU A 96 5.85 -9.96 -1.90
C GLU A 96 5.33 -9.10 -3.06
N LEU A 97 4.00 -8.97 -3.23
CA LEU A 97 3.46 -8.27 -4.40
C LEU A 97 3.76 -6.76 -4.40
N LEU A 98 3.53 -6.08 -3.28
CA LEU A 98 3.73 -4.62 -3.20
C LEU A 98 5.20 -4.24 -3.43
N PRO A 99 6.19 -4.82 -2.73
CA PRO A 99 7.61 -4.54 -2.99
C PRO A 99 8.00 -4.85 -4.43
N TYR A 100 7.43 -5.92 -5.03
CA TYR A 100 7.65 -6.24 -6.43
C TYR A 100 7.13 -5.15 -7.38
N ILE A 101 5.89 -4.68 -7.21
CA ILE A 101 5.32 -3.60 -8.01
C ILE A 101 6.12 -2.29 -7.82
N VAL A 102 6.48 -1.97 -6.57
CA VAL A 102 7.29 -0.80 -6.22
C VAL A 102 8.67 -0.87 -6.86
N SER A 103 9.30 -2.05 -6.94
CA SER A 103 10.57 -2.22 -7.65
C SER A 103 10.42 -2.02 -9.17
N LYS A 104 9.29 -2.48 -9.72
CA LYS A 104 9.01 -2.44 -11.16
C LYS A 104 8.69 -1.05 -11.65
N GLN A 105 8.08 -0.17 -10.83
CA GLN A 105 7.86 1.24 -11.16
C GLN A 105 9.16 2.03 -11.42
N LEU A 106 10.28 1.58 -10.83
CA LEU A 106 11.59 2.21 -11.03
C LEU A 106 12.31 1.63 -12.24
N SER A 107 11.92 0.44 -12.69
CA SER A 107 12.47 -0.23 -13.86
C SER A 107 11.76 0.22 -15.13
N ARG A 108 12.47 0.20 -16.26
CA ARG A 108 11.89 0.44 -17.58
C ARG A 108 11.70 -0.90 -18.30
N PRO A 109 10.69 -1.04 -19.17
CA PRO A 109 10.58 -2.21 -20.03
C PRO A 109 11.88 -2.35 -20.82
N LYS A 110 12.43 -3.57 -20.90
CA LYS A 110 13.55 -3.83 -21.80
C LYS A 110 13.01 -3.70 -23.22
N GLN A 111 13.34 -2.59 -23.90
CA GLN A 111 13.18 -2.53 -25.35
C GLN A 111 14.06 -3.64 -25.93
N SER A 112 13.46 -4.59 -26.64
CA SER A 112 14.20 -5.50 -27.49
C SER A 112 14.80 -4.67 -28.61
N VAL A 113 16.00 -4.14 -28.37
CA VAL A 113 16.84 -3.65 -29.44
C VAL A 113 17.11 -4.87 -30.32
N ASP A 114 16.71 -4.76 -31.58
CA ASP A 114 16.88 -5.74 -32.64
C ASP A 114 18.37 -5.82 -33.03
N ASP A 115 19.26 -6.07 -32.06
CA ASP A 115 20.69 -6.24 -32.30
C ASP A 115 21.03 -7.72 -32.43
N ARG A 116 21.16 -8.12 -33.69
CA ARG A 116 21.46 -9.47 -34.18
C ARG A 116 22.71 -10.16 -33.62
N ASN A 117 23.45 -9.64 -32.65
CA ASN A 117 24.76 -10.21 -32.30
C ASN A 117 25.16 -10.03 -30.82
N THR A 118 24.51 -10.69 -29.86
CA THR A 118 25.26 -11.17 -28.67
C THR A 118 24.55 -12.32 -27.92
N SER A 119 25.23 -13.47 -27.95
CA SER A 119 25.24 -14.57 -26.97
C SER A 119 23.96 -14.94 -26.22
N MET A 120 23.55 -16.19 -26.46
CA MET A 120 22.72 -17.02 -25.59
C MET A 120 23.09 -16.88 -24.11
N VAL A 121 22.43 -15.96 -23.42
CA VAL A 121 22.12 -16.14 -22.00
C VAL A 121 20.66 -16.54 -22.01
N GLN A 122 20.37 -17.73 -21.50
CA GLN A 122 19.01 -18.14 -21.14
C GLN A 122 18.53 -17.17 -20.06
N VAL A 123 18.08 -15.99 -20.48
CA VAL A 123 17.41 -15.04 -19.61
C VAL A 123 16.04 -15.61 -19.44
N ASP A 124 15.82 -16.21 -18.27
CA ASP A 124 14.56 -16.79 -17.83
C ASP A 124 13.41 -15.88 -18.28
N VAL A 125 12.73 -16.28 -19.37
CA VAL A 125 11.57 -15.62 -19.95
C VAL A 125 10.37 -15.95 -19.06
N LYS A 126 10.51 -15.74 -17.75
CA LYS A 126 9.35 -15.59 -16.87
C LYS A 126 8.76 -14.24 -17.20
N GLU A 127 7.78 -14.27 -18.10
CA GLU A 127 6.99 -13.16 -18.62
C GLU A 127 6.90 -11.99 -17.63
N ASP A 128 7.63 -10.93 -17.92
CA ASP A 128 7.76 -9.77 -17.03
C ASP A 128 6.40 -9.06 -16.89
N ILE A 129 6.13 -8.48 -15.71
CA ILE A 129 4.84 -7.81 -15.37
C ILE A 129 4.41 -6.77 -16.43
N PHE A 130 5.39 -6.19 -17.15
CA PHE A 130 5.18 -5.24 -18.24
C PHE A 130 4.37 -5.79 -19.41
N ARG A 131 4.34 -7.11 -19.62
CA ARG A 131 3.49 -7.74 -20.66
C ARG A 131 2.00 -7.55 -20.37
N PHE A 132 1.63 -7.58 -19.10
CA PHE A 132 0.24 -7.40 -18.64
C PHE A 132 -0.12 -5.92 -18.53
N ALA A 133 0.87 -5.07 -18.21
CA ALA A 133 0.69 -3.63 -18.10
C ALA A 133 0.62 -2.90 -19.45
N ALA A 134 0.50 -3.62 -20.58
CA ALA A 134 0.43 -3.03 -21.91
C ALA A 134 -0.80 -2.10 -22.03
N GLU A 135 -0.55 -0.82 -22.23
CA GLU A 135 -1.62 0.18 -22.39
C GLU A 135 -2.33 -0.02 -23.74
N LYS A 136 -3.66 0.09 -23.72
CA LYS A 136 -4.43 0.11 -24.97
C LYS A 136 -4.28 1.49 -25.61
N PRO A 137 -4.41 1.61 -26.95
CA PRO A 137 -4.30 2.90 -27.63
C PRO A 137 -5.25 3.97 -27.08
N LEU A 138 -6.43 3.55 -26.60
CA LEU A 138 -7.39 4.43 -25.97
C LEU A 138 -6.92 4.96 -24.60
N ASP A 139 -6.27 4.13 -23.81
CA ASP A 139 -5.76 4.51 -22.48
C ASP A 139 -4.63 5.53 -22.61
N GLU A 140 -3.77 5.37 -23.61
CA GLU A 140 -2.75 6.37 -23.95
C GLU A 140 -3.35 7.72 -24.33
N LEU A 141 -4.43 7.71 -25.12
CA LEU A 141 -5.13 8.92 -25.52
C LEU A 141 -5.79 9.60 -24.32
N ILE A 142 -6.48 8.84 -23.47
CA ILE A 142 -7.09 9.33 -22.23
C ILE A 142 -6.01 9.98 -21.36
N ARG A 143 -4.86 9.33 -21.20
CA ARG A 143 -3.74 9.86 -20.41
C ARG A 143 -3.21 11.17 -20.96
N LYS A 144 -3.05 11.30 -22.29
CA LYS A 144 -2.60 12.54 -22.94
C LYS A 144 -3.62 13.67 -22.89
N MET A 145 -4.92 13.32 -22.89
CA MET A 145 -6.03 14.27 -22.85
C MET A 145 -6.46 14.64 -21.43
N SER A 146 -5.98 13.91 -20.41
CA SER A 146 -6.31 14.14 -19.00
C SER A 146 -5.80 15.51 -18.54
N ALA A 147 -6.65 16.25 -17.83
CA ALA A 147 -6.27 17.49 -17.16
C ALA A 147 -5.45 17.27 -15.88
N PHE A 148 -5.36 16.02 -15.41
CA PHE A 148 -4.63 15.64 -14.21
C PHE A 148 -3.35 14.87 -14.53
N ASN A 149 -2.26 15.28 -13.88
CA ASN A 149 -0.98 14.58 -13.81
C ASN A 149 -0.53 14.54 -12.34
N ASP A 150 0.28 13.55 -11.96
CA ASP A 150 0.76 13.42 -10.57
C ASP A 150 1.95 14.31 -10.22
N HIS A 151 2.47 15.03 -11.20
CA HIS A 151 3.46 16.08 -11.02
C HIS A 151 3.07 17.31 -11.84
N SER A 152 3.43 18.49 -11.33
CA SER A 152 3.08 19.77 -11.95
C SER A 152 4.24 20.76 -12.04
N THR A 153 5.41 20.40 -11.50
CA THR A 153 6.53 21.33 -11.28
C THR A 153 7.72 21.10 -12.21
N ASP A 154 7.66 20.06 -13.03
CA ASP A 154 8.76 19.59 -13.87
C ASP A 154 8.33 19.40 -15.33
N LEU A 155 9.31 19.53 -16.23
CA LEU A 155 9.16 19.41 -17.69
C LEU A 155 9.16 17.94 -18.16
N GLU A 156 8.94 17.00 -17.23
CA GLU A 156 8.98 15.57 -17.50
C GLU A 156 7.70 15.09 -18.18
N GLU A 157 7.76 13.92 -18.81
CA GLU A 157 6.59 13.30 -19.42
C GLU A 157 5.49 13.01 -18.38
N VAL A 158 4.24 12.89 -18.85
CA VAL A 158 3.09 12.54 -18.00
C VAL A 158 3.43 11.28 -17.19
N TYR A 159 3.25 11.34 -15.87
CA TYR A 159 3.61 10.27 -14.95
C TYR A 159 5.09 9.79 -15.03
N TYR A 160 6.04 10.63 -15.42
CA TYR A 160 7.46 10.30 -15.65
C TYR A 160 7.69 9.21 -16.72
N GLY A 161 6.71 9.00 -17.60
CA GLY A 161 6.73 7.91 -18.58
C GLY A 161 6.56 6.52 -17.97
N ASP A 162 6.14 6.43 -16.70
CA ASP A 162 5.95 5.15 -16.04
C ASP A 162 4.61 4.51 -16.41
N ILE A 163 4.70 3.25 -16.82
CA ILE A 163 3.55 2.39 -17.11
C ILE A 163 2.93 1.89 -15.81
N ILE A 164 3.77 1.41 -14.88
CA ILE A 164 3.34 0.88 -13.59
C ILE A 164 3.48 1.97 -12.54
N ARG A 165 2.41 2.21 -11.78
CA ARG A 165 2.34 3.26 -10.77
C ARG A 165 1.79 2.66 -9.48
N CYS A 166 2.43 2.99 -8.36
CA CYS A 166 1.98 2.58 -7.04
C CYS A 166 1.84 3.82 -6.15
N TYR A 167 0.66 4.03 -5.60
CA TYR A 167 0.36 5.18 -4.73
C TYR A 167 0.12 4.69 -3.30
N GLY A 168 0.58 5.49 -2.35
CA GLY A 168 0.36 5.24 -0.92
C GLY A 168 -0.49 6.36 -0.35
N HIS A 169 -1.64 6.02 0.25
CA HIS A 169 -2.40 6.99 1.02
C HIS A 169 -2.17 6.77 2.51
N MET A 170 -1.63 7.78 3.17
CA MET A 170 -1.51 7.81 4.62
C MET A 170 -2.62 8.68 5.19
N SER A 171 -3.60 8.04 5.83
CA SER A 171 -4.60 8.77 6.60
C SER A 171 -4.04 9.12 7.97
N ASN A 172 -4.22 10.38 8.35
CA ASN A 172 -3.95 10.87 9.71
C ASN A 172 -5.23 10.86 10.57
N GLU A 173 -6.31 10.22 10.11
CA GLU A 173 -7.54 10.09 10.89
C GLU A 173 -7.31 9.31 12.19
N GLN A 174 -8.13 9.63 13.20
CA GLN A 174 -7.75 9.53 14.60
C GLN A 174 -7.44 8.11 15.10
N PHE A 175 -7.92 7.07 14.42
CA PHE A 175 -7.67 5.67 14.81
C PHE A 175 -7.92 4.70 13.66
N VAL A 176 -6.92 3.88 13.34
CA VAL A 176 -7.07 2.67 12.51
C VAL A 176 -6.42 1.53 13.27
N LEU A 177 -7.16 0.44 13.45
CA LEU A 177 -6.68 -0.74 14.15
C LEU A 177 -7.00 -1.99 13.33
N ARG A 178 -6.02 -2.86 13.15
CA ARG A 178 -6.21 -4.18 12.56
C ARG A 178 -6.63 -5.18 13.64
N ALA A 179 -7.89 -5.64 13.61
CA ALA A 179 -8.41 -6.60 14.58
C ALA A 179 -8.37 -8.05 14.05
N ASN A 180 -7.18 -8.53 13.64
CA ASN A 180 -7.00 -9.88 13.08
C ASN A 180 -6.50 -10.92 14.10
N THR A 181 -6.04 -10.49 15.28
CA THR A 181 -5.64 -11.38 16.37
C THR A 181 -6.56 -11.16 17.58
N VAL A 182 -6.72 -12.19 18.42
CA VAL A 182 -7.50 -12.09 19.68
C VAL A 182 -7.00 -10.94 20.55
N GLN A 183 -5.68 -10.70 20.54
CA GLN A 183 -5.05 -9.63 21.29
C GLN A 183 -5.46 -8.25 20.76
N MET A 184 -5.43 -8.06 19.44
CA MET A 184 -5.87 -6.81 18.82
C MET A 184 -7.37 -6.61 18.97
N TYR A 185 -8.16 -7.68 18.98
CA TYR A 185 -9.59 -7.61 19.23
C TYR A 185 -9.90 -7.17 20.68
N TYR A 186 -9.19 -7.73 21.65
CA TYR A 186 -9.30 -7.31 23.05
C TYR A 186 -8.82 -5.87 23.23
N PHE A 187 -7.73 -5.48 22.57
CA PHE A 187 -7.23 -4.10 22.57
C PHE A 187 -8.23 -3.11 21.97
N ALA A 188 -8.85 -3.47 20.84
CA ALA A 188 -9.94 -2.72 20.24
C ALA A 188 -11.06 -2.52 21.26
N ASN A 189 -11.55 -3.59 21.87
CA ASN A 189 -12.63 -3.54 22.85
C ASN A 189 -12.27 -2.69 24.09
N ALA A 190 -11.03 -2.75 24.56
CA ALA A 190 -10.57 -1.97 25.71
C ALA A 190 -10.48 -0.47 25.41
N LYS A 191 -10.15 -0.09 24.16
CA LYS A 191 -9.90 1.30 23.75
C LYS A 191 -11.03 1.95 22.98
N ILE A 192 -11.98 1.19 22.44
CA ILE A 192 -13.05 1.72 21.57
C ILE A 192 -13.90 2.78 22.27
N LEU A 193 -14.22 2.61 23.56
CA LEU A 193 -14.99 3.59 24.32
C LEU A 193 -14.22 4.89 24.54
N GLU A 194 -12.91 4.81 24.76
CA GLU A 194 -12.02 5.98 24.91
C GLU A 194 -11.91 6.73 23.58
N TRP A 195 -11.64 6.02 22.48
CA TRP A 195 -11.52 6.60 21.15
C TRP A 195 -12.81 7.23 20.66
N TRP A 196 -13.95 6.57 20.90
CA TRP A 196 -15.26 7.06 20.50
C TRP A 196 -15.71 8.28 21.30
N SER A 197 -15.35 8.35 22.59
CA SER A 197 -15.67 9.49 23.45
C SER A 197 -14.81 10.72 23.13
N ALA A 198 -13.60 10.53 22.62
CA ALA A 198 -12.69 11.61 22.23
C ALA A 198 -13.10 12.32 20.93
N ASP A 199 -13.86 11.66 20.06
CA ASP A 199 -14.22 12.20 18.73
C ASP A 199 -15.36 13.23 18.75
N GLY A 200 -15.94 13.53 19.93
CA GLY A 200 -16.73 14.75 20.22
C GLY A 200 -17.98 15.00 19.36
N LYS A 201 -18.30 14.14 18.40
CA LYS A 201 -19.48 14.25 17.52
C LYS A 201 -20.57 13.30 18.03
N ASN A 202 -21.48 13.88 18.80
CA ASN A 202 -22.77 13.31 19.22
C ASN A 202 -22.72 12.08 20.14
N THR A 203 -22.52 12.37 21.41
CA THR A 203 -23.07 11.61 22.56
C THR A 203 -24.60 11.65 22.56
N GLY A 204 -25.22 11.02 21.56
CA GLY A 204 -26.63 10.67 21.58
C GLY A 204 -26.74 9.16 21.49
N GLN A 205 -26.77 8.49 22.64
CA GLN A 205 -27.05 7.06 22.85
C GLN A 205 -26.45 6.10 21.81
N LEU A 206 -25.43 5.34 22.21
CA LEU A 206 -25.20 4.02 21.64
C LEU A 206 -26.56 3.28 21.59
N PRO A 207 -27.11 2.93 20.42
CA PRO A 207 -28.07 1.85 20.40
C PRO A 207 -27.27 0.63 20.84
N LEU A 208 -27.49 0.19 22.08
CA LEU A 208 -27.23 -1.19 22.46
C LEU A 208 -27.70 -2.05 21.26
N LEU A 209 -26.75 -2.80 20.68
CA LEU A 209 -26.91 -3.77 19.58
C LEU A 209 -28.32 -3.77 18.97
N PRO A 210 -28.55 -3.31 17.73
CA PRO A 210 -29.89 -3.32 17.17
C PRO A 210 -30.43 -4.75 17.25
N SER A 211 -31.45 -4.94 18.10
CA SER A 211 -32.29 -6.12 18.07
C SER A 211 -32.67 -6.30 16.61
N ILE A 212 -32.26 -7.42 16.02
CA ILE A 212 -32.49 -7.74 14.61
C ILE A 212 -33.98 -7.50 14.32
N SER A 213 -34.28 -6.39 13.65
CA SER A 213 -35.65 -6.06 13.28
C SER A 213 -36.12 -7.12 12.30
N SER A 214 -37.19 -7.83 12.65
CA SER A 214 -37.77 -8.93 11.85
C SER A 214 -38.45 -8.43 10.56
N THR A 215 -38.36 -7.14 10.24
CA THR A 215 -39.01 -6.55 9.07
C THR A 215 -38.12 -5.49 8.43
N ALA A 216 -37.72 -5.75 7.18
CA ALA A 216 -37.05 -4.78 6.32
C ALA A 216 -38.08 -3.92 5.58
N ASN A 217 -37.95 -2.60 5.65
CA ASN A 217 -38.71 -1.66 4.81
C ASN A 217 -37.77 -0.97 3.83
N ILE A 218 -37.99 -1.22 2.54
CA ILE A 218 -37.26 -0.59 1.44
C ILE A 218 -38.00 0.70 1.06
N ARG A 219 -37.33 1.85 1.14
CA ARG A 219 -37.82 3.09 0.54
C ARG A 219 -37.04 3.40 -0.74
N ARG A 220 -37.78 3.58 -1.83
CA ARG A 220 -37.29 4.00 -3.15
C ARG A 220 -37.07 5.53 -3.11
N MET A 221 -35.86 5.99 -3.40
CA MET A 221 -35.63 7.41 -3.70
C MET A 221 -35.99 7.68 -5.16
N LEU A 222 -36.80 8.71 -5.36
CA LEU A 222 -36.95 9.45 -6.62
C LEU A 222 -35.78 10.42 -6.76
#